data_AF-A0A3S4HSG1-F1
#
_entry.id   AF-A0A3S4HSG1-F1
#
_cell.length_a   1.000
_cell.length_b   1.000
_cell.length_c   1.000
_cell.angle_alpha   90.00
_cell.angle_beta   90.00
_cell.angle_gamma   90.00
#
_symmetry.space_group_name_H-M   'P 1'
#
loop_
_entity.id
_entity.type
_entity.pdbx_description
1 polymer ?
#
loop_
_entity_poly.entity_id
_entity_poly.type
_entity_poly.pdbx_seq_one_letter_code
_entity_poly.pdbx_strand_id
1 'polypeptide(L)'
;MVYFLMTSLGEMAAFMPVSGSFQAYGSRFVDPAFGFAQGWNYWYNWAITVAVELAAAAIIMNYWYPGIPGVVWSGGFLAIIFALNYFSVKGFGEAEFWCSMLKVATIIAFIVIGFLMILGIMTEPNPSRIAPGLQVMMQGEGPSSAAWRPSSAWPWWWASPSRAPS
;
A
#
# COMPACT_ATOMS: atom_id res chain seq x y z
N MET A 1 15.87 11.73 -0.86
CA MET A 1 16.78 10.64 -0.47
C MET A 1 16.75 9.49 -1.48
N VAL A 2 15.60 8.85 -1.74
CA VAL A 2 15.48 7.75 -2.73
C VAL A 2 15.94 8.14 -4.14
N TYR A 3 15.64 9.37 -4.60
CA TYR A 3 16.08 9.85 -5.91
C TYR A 3 17.60 9.74 -6.12
N PHE A 4 18.40 10.18 -5.13
CA PHE A 4 19.86 10.14 -5.18
C PHE A 4 20.40 8.70 -5.14
N LEU A 5 19.75 7.82 -4.36
CA LEU A 5 20.13 6.41 -4.32
C LEU A 5 19.92 5.74 -5.69
N MET A 6 18.80 5.99 -6.34
CA MET A 6 18.48 5.36 -7.64
C MET A 6 19.34 5.91 -8.78
N THR A 7 19.66 7.22 -8.78
CA THR A 7 20.59 7.78 -9.78
C THR A 7 22.00 7.24 -9.60
N SER A 8 22.53 7.19 -8.37
CA SER A 8 23.86 6.62 -8.10
C SER A 8 23.94 5.12 -8.43
N LEU A 9 22.90 4.34 -8.10
CA LEU A 9 22.84 2.92 -8.46
C LEU A 9 22.76 2.73 -9.99
N GLY A 10 22.05 3.61 -10.69
CA GLY A 10 21.95 3.61 -12.15
C GLY A 10 23.29 3.88 -12.83
N GLU A 11 24.08 4.82 -12.33
CA GLU A 11 25.44 5.09 -12.83
C GLU A 11 26.38 3.89 -12.60
N MET A 12 26.29 3.24 -11.44
CA MET A 12 27.05 2.01 -11.15
C MET A 12 26.64 0.86 -12.08
N ALA A 13 25.36 0.72 -12.39
CA ALA A 13 24.85 -0.31 -13.30
C ALA A 13 25.28 -0.08 -14.76
N ALA A 14 25.34 1.18 -15.20
CA ALA A 14 25.85 1.54 -16.54
C ALA A 14 27.37 1.35 -16.65
N PHE A 15 28.12 1.61 -15.58
CA PHE A 15 29.57 1.41 -15.54
C PHE A 15 29.97 -0.08 -15.51
N MET A 16 29.22 -0.90 -14.77
CA MET A 16 29.48 -2.34 -14.67
C MET A 16 28.17 -3.14 -14.81
N PRO A 17 27.82 -3.56 -16.03
CA PRO A 17 26.63 -4.37 -16.27
C PRO A 17 26.90 -5.80 -15.78
N VAL A 18 26.59 -6.06 -14.52
CA VAL A 18 26.56 -7.41 -13.97
C VAL A 18 25.11 -7.87 -13.86
N SER A 19 24.86 -9.13 -14.16
CA SER A 19 23.56 -9.79 -13.92
C SER A 19 23.28 -10.05 -12.43
N GLY A 20 24.06 -9.44 -11.53
CA GLY A 20 23.89 -9.52 -10.09
C GLY A 20 22.88 -8.50 -9.58
N SER A 21 22.24 -8.81 -8.44
CA SER A 21 21.40 -7.87 -7.71
C SER A 21 22.22 -6.68 -7.19
N PHE A 22 21.55 -5.64 -6.68
CA PHE A 22 22.19 -4.49 -6.05
C PHE A 22 23.17 -4.86 -4.90
N GLN A 23 23.00 -6.04 -4.32
CA GLN A 23 23.94 -6.69 -3.40
C GLN A 23 25.35 -6.88 -4.00
N ALA A 24 25.46 -7.16 -5.30
CA ALA A 24 26.73 -7.31 -6.00
C ALA A 24 27.53 -5.99 -6.00
N TYR A 25 26.85 -4.86 -6.25
CA TYR A 25 27.45 -3.54 -6.17
C TYR A 25 27.88 -3.19 -4.74
N GLY A 26 27.04 -3.49 -3.74
CA GLY A 26 27.38 -3.30 -2.32
C GLY A 26 28.59 -4.11 -1.88
N SER A 27 28.70 -5.37 -2.31
CA SER A 27 29.85 -6.24 -1.99
C SER A 27 31.15 -5.80 -2.66
N ARG A 28 31.05 -5.14 -3.83
CA ARG A 28 32.20 -4.77 -4.65
C ARG A 28 32.76 -3.39 -4.33
N PHE A 29 31.89 -2.42 -4.03
CA PHE A 29 32.28 -1.02 -3.82
C PHE A 29 32.34 -0.59 -2.35
N VAL A 30 31.73 -1.34 -1.43
CA VAL A 30 31.72 -1.02 0.01
C VAL A 30 32.52 -2.04 0.79
N ASP A 31 31.96 -3.23 1.00
CA ASP A 31 32.59 -4.33 1.73
C ASP A 31 31.82 -5.64 1.49
N PRO A 32 32.48 -6.81 1.42
CA PRO A 32 31.80 -8.09 1.32
C PRO A 32 30.75 -8.35 2.42
N ALA A 33 31.01 -7.92 3.66
CA ALA A 33 30.07 -8.05 4.77
C ALA A 33 28.84 -7.13 4.61
N PHE A 34 29.04 -5.95 4.03
CA PHE A 34 27.94 -5.03 3.71
C PHE A 34 27.02 -5.63 2.63
N GLY A 35 27.59 -6.22 1.57
CA GLY A 35 26.82 -6.93 0.56
C GLY A 35 26.02 -8.10 1.16
N PHE A 36 26.63 -8.90 2.04
CA PHE A 36 25.91 -9.98 2.74
C PHE A 36 24.73 -9.47 3.56
N ALA A 37 24.95 -8.44 4.39
CA ALA A 37 23.89 -7.83 5.19
C ALA A 37 22.75 -7.25 4.34
N GLN A 38 23.08 -6.67 3.19
CA GLN A 38 22.10 -6.13 2.24
C GLN A 38 21.25 -7.23 1.60
N GLY A 39 21.84 -8.39 1.27
CA GLY A 39 21.10 -9.56 0.78
C GLY A 39 20.08 -10.07 1.79
N TRP A 40 20.46 -10.18 3.07
CA TRP A 40 19.54 -10.58 4.14
C TRP A 40 18.43 -9.56 4.38
N ASN A 41 18.76 -8.27 4.40
CA ASN A 41 17.74 -7.22 4.54
C ASN A 41 16.71 -7.27 3.40
N TYR A 42 17.16 -7.53 2.17
CA TYR A 42 16.25 -7.67 1.04
C TYR A 42 15.34 -8.87 1.19
N TRP A 43 15.90 -10.03 1.56
CA TRP A 43 15.11 -11.23 1.80
C TRP A 43 14.08 -11.04 2.91
N TYR A 44 14.46 -10.42 4.04
CA TYR A 44 13.53 -10.10 5.12
C TYR A 44 12.43 -9.16 4.67
N ASN A 45 12.75 -8.13 3.88
CA ASN A 45 11.76 -7.21 3.36
C ASN A 45 10.70 -7.94 2.52
N TRP A 46 11.12 -8.87 1.65
CA TRP A 46 10.20 -9.71 0.89
C TRP A 46 9.37 -10.65 1.76
N ALA A 47 10.00 -11.33 2.73
CA ALA A 47 9.30 -12.23 3.63
C ALA A 47 8.21 -11.51 4.45
N ILE A 48 8.52 -10.32 4.96
CA ILE A 48 7.56 -9.49 5.71
C ILE A 48 6.44 -9.01 4.80
N THR A 49 6.76 -8.56 3.59
CA THR A 49 5.75 -8.08 2.63
C THR A 49 4.72 -9.16 2.32
N VAL A 50 5.17 -10.40 2.03
CA VAL A 50 4.25 -11.53 1.79
C VAL A 50 3.38 -11.82 3.01
N ALA A 51 3.94 -11.77 4.22
CA ALA A 51 3.16 -11.98 5.44
C ALA A 51 2.07 -10.89 5.62
N VAL A 52 2.40 -9.64 5.34
CA VAL A 52 1.46 -8.50 5.41
C VAL A 52 0.36 -8.63 4.35
N GLU A 53 0.71 -9.02 3.13
CA GLU A 53 -0.26 -9.24 2.05
C GLU A 53 -1.26 -10.37 2.39
N LEU A 54 -0.77 -11.48 2.95
CA LEU A 54 -1.61 -12.59 3.40
C LEU A 54 -2.54 -12.22 4.57
N ALA A 55 -2.07 -11.35 5.47
CA ALA A 55 -2.89 -10.83 6.55
C ALA A 55 -3.97 -9.88 6.01
N ALA A 56 -3.63 -8.99 5.09
CA ALA A 56 -4.58 -8.11 4.43
C ALA A 56 -5.66 -8.90 3.66
N ALA A 57 -5.25 -9.92 2.91
CA ALA A 57 -6.17 -10.82 2.20
C ALA A 57 -7.14 -11.53 3.17
N ALA A 58 -6.66 -11.98 4.34
CA ALA A 58 -7.52 -12.58 5.35
C ALA A 58 -8.57 -11.62 5.91
N ILE A 59 -8.19 -10.36 6.15
CA ILE A 59 -9.12 -9.31 6.61
C ILE A 59 -10.19 -9.05 5.56
N ILE A 60 -9.80 -8.93 4.29
CA ILE A 60 -10.73 -8.72 3.18
C ILE A 60 -11.69 -9.91 3.04
N MET A 61 -11.20 -11.14 3.13
CA MET A 61 -12.06 -12.33 3.04
C MET A 61 -13.00 -12.47 4.23
N ASN A 62 -12.59 -12.01 5.42
CA ASN A 62 -13.46 -12.01 6.59
C ASN A 62 -14.66 -11.07 6.44
N TYR A 63 -14.53 -9.96 5.68
CA TYR A 63 -15.66 -9.08 5.34
C TYR A 63 -16.77 -9.83 4.58
N TRP A 64 -16.40 -10.73 3.66
CA TRP A 64 -17.36 -11.50 2.86
C TRP A 64 -17.81 -12.79 3.54
N TYR A 65 -16.90 -13.47 4.24
CA TYR A 65 -17.13 -14.76 4.88
C TYR A 65 -16.70 -14.73 6.36
N PRO A 66 -17.53 -14.14 7.25
CA PRO A 66 -17.17 -13.94 8.65
C PRO A 66 -17.08 -15.25 9.46
N GLY A 67 -17.68 -16.34 8.98
CA GLY A 67 -17.71 -17.64 9.67
C GLY A 67 -16.44 -18.49 9.55
N ILE A 68 -15.46 -18.08 8.74
CA ILE A 68 -14.24 -18.86 8.48
C ILE A 68 -13.05 -18.18 9.17
N PRO A 69 -12.22 -18.92 9.96
CA PRO A 69 -11.03 -18.35 10.59
C PRO A 69 -10.05 -17.77 9.55
N GLY A 70 -9.52 -16.58 9.81
CA GLY A 70 -8.59 -15.90 8.91
C GLY A 70 -7.35 -16.73 8.54
N VAL A 71 -6.91 -17.62 9.44
CA VAL A 71 -5.78 -18.54 9.21
C VAL A 71 -6.03 -19.47 8.01
N VAL A 72 -7.27 -19.90 7.78
CA VAL A 72 -7.63 -20.76 6.64
C VAL A 72 -7.48 -20.00 5.33
N TRP A 73 -7.87 -18.72 5.31
CA TRP A 73 -7.71 -17.85 4.15
C TRP A 73 -6.24 -17.53 3.88
N SER A 74 -5.46 -17.13 4.90
CA SER A 74 -4.02 -16.88 4.73
C SER A 74 -3.26 -18.14 4.27
N GLY A 75 -3.57 -19.30 4.86
CA GLY A 75 -2.97 -20.58 4.45
C GLY A 75 -3.35 -20.98 3.02
N GLY A 76 -4.61 -20.77 2.63
CA GLY A 76 -5.10 -21.02 1.28
C GLY A 76 -4.40 -20.14 0.22
N PHE A 77 -4.30 -18.83 0.47
CA PHE A 77 -3.59 -17.92 -0.44
C PHE A 77 -2.10 -18.24 -0.52
N LEU A 78 -1.45 -18.56 0.60
CA LEU A 78 -0.06 -18.98 0.61
C LEU A 78 0.14 -20.26 -0.23
N ALA A 79 -0.75 -21.24 -0.11
CA ALA A 79 -0.68 -22.48 -0.89
C ALA A 79 -0.84 -22.22 -2.39
N ILE A 80 -1.73 -21.31 -2.78
CA ILE A 80 -1.91 -20.90 -4.18
C ILE A 80 -0.64 -20.23 -4.72
N ILE A 81 -0.08 -19.25 -3.98
CA ILE A 81 1.14 -18.54 -4.38
C ILE A 81 2.32 -19.52 -4.52
N PHE A 82 2.44 -20.46 -3.58
CA PHE A 82 3.47 -21.49 -3.61
C PHE A 82 3.30 -22.43 -4.81
N ALA A 83 2.08 -22.89 -5.09
CA ALA A 83 1.78 -23.74 -6.24
C ALA A 83 2.09 -23.02 -7.57
N LEU A 84 1.72 -21.75 -7.70
CA LEU A 84 2.03 -20.95 -8.88
C LEU A 84 3.54 -20.80 -9.10
N ASN A 85 4.30 -20.54 -8.03
CA ASN A 85 5.77 -20.49 -8.08
C ASN A 85 6.39 -21.83 -8.47
N TYR A 86 5.81 -22.95 -8.02
CA TYR A 86 6.34 -24.28 -8.30
C TYR A 86 6.10 -24.73 -9.75
N PHE A 87 4.92 -24.44 -10.32
CA PHE A 87 4.53 -25.00 -11.61
C PHE A 87 4.79 -24.09 -12.82
N SER A 88 4.97 -22.78 -12.65
CA SER A 88 4.82 -21.83 -13.76
C SER A 88 5.94 -20.79 -13.88
N VAL A 89 7.18 -21.22 -14.16
CA VAL A 89 8.27 -20.26 -14.42
C VAL A 89 8.04 -19.44 -15.71
N LYS A 90 7.26 -19.98 -16.66
CA LYS A 90 6.88 -19.28 -17.92
C LYS A 90 5.57 -18.49 -17.79
N GLY A 91 4.55 -19.02 -17.12
CA GLY A 91 3.29 -18.31 -16.93
C GLY A 91 3.36 -17.21 -15.87
N PHE A 92 4.36 -17.24 -14.97
CA PHE A 92 4.60 -16.14 -14.03
C PHE A 92 4.97 -14.84 -14.76
N GLY A 93 5.79 -14.91 -15.82
CA GLY A 93 6.15 -13.73 -16.61
C GLY A 93 4.95 -13.11 -17.36
N GLU A 94 4.06 -13.94 -17.89
CA GLU A 94 2.82 -13.45 -18.52
C GLU A 94 1.82 -12.92 -17.48
N ALA A 95 1.65 -13.61 -16.34
CA ALA A 95 0.79 -13.17 -15.26
C ALA A 95 1.26 -11.85 -14.64
N GLU A 96 2.57 -11.64 -14.46
CA GLU A 96 3.14 -10.37 -14.00
C GLU A 96 2.84 -9.23 -14.95
N PHE A 97 2.86 -9.47 -16.27
CA PHE A 97 2.49 -8.46 -17.26
C PHE A 97 1.03 -8.04 -17.11
N TRP A 98 0.11 -9.01 -17.00
CA TRP A 98 -1.32 -8.72 -16.79
C TRP A 98 -1.61 -8.06 -15.44
N CYS A 99 -0.97 -8.50 -14.35
CA CYS A 99 -1.10 -7.88 -13.04
C CYS A 99 -0.53 -6.45 -13.02
N SER A 100 0.55 -6.18 -13.76
CA SER A 100 1.11 -4.83 -13.88
C SER A 100 0.19 -3.90 -14.67
N MET A 101 -0.46 -4.41 -15.73
CA MET A 101 -1.48 -3.67 -16.47
C MET A 101 -2.69 -3.33 -15.58
N LEU A 102 -3.16 -4.29 -14.78
CA LEU A 102 -4.24 -4.06 -13.81
C LEU A 102 -3.86 -2.99 -12.78
N LYS A 103 -2.63 -3.00 -12.26
CA LYS A 103 -2.15 -1.97 -11.32
C LYS A 103 -2.26 -0.57 -11.92
N VAL A 104 -1.77 -0.36 -13.15
CA VAL A 104 -1.84 0.94 -13.83
C VAL A 104 -3.29 1.35 -14.07
N ALA A 105 -4.13 0.44 -14.56
CA ALA A 105 -5.55 0.71 -14.79
C ALA A 105 -6.27 1.13 -13.50
N THR A 106 -5.96 0.48 -12.37
CA THR A 106 -6.56 0.79 -11.07
C THR A 106 -6.15 2.17 -10.57
N ILE A 107 -4.89 2.56 -10.76
CA ILE A 107 -4.40 3.91 -10.43
C ILE A 107 -5.12 4.97 -11.26
N ILE A 108 -5.24 4.76 -12.58
CA ILE A 108 -5.95 5.67 -13.47
C ILE A 108 -7.41 5.80 -13.03
N ALA A 109 -8.08 4.68 -12.75
CA ALA A 109 -9.45 4.69 -12.26
C ALA A 109 -9.58 5.48 -10.94
N PHE A 110 -8.64 5.31 -10.00
CA PHE A 110 -8.63 6.04 -8.74
C PHE A 110 -8.43 7.54 -8.93
N ILE A 111 -7.55 7.95 -9.85
CA ILE A 111 -7.33 9.36 -10.19
C ILE A 111 -8.59 9.95 -10.83
N VAL A 112 -9.21 9.24 -11.77
CA VAL A 112 -10.43 9.71 -12.46
C VAL A 112 -11.59 9.84 -11.47
N ILE A 113 -11.85 8.81 -10.64
CA ILE A 113 -12.90 8.85 -9.62
C ILE A 113 -12.60 9.95 -8.59
N GLY A 114 -11.34 10.08 -8.15
CA GLY A 114 -10.90 11.17 -7.27
C GLY A 114 -11.17 12.55 -7.86
N PHE A 115 -10.89 12.73 -9.16
CA PHE A 115 -11.16 13.99 -9.87
C PHE A 115 -12.66 14.25 -10.02
N LEU A 116 -13.45 13.24 -10.35
CA LEU A 116 -14.91 13.33 -10.43
C LEU A 116 -15.54 13.64 -9.05
N MET A 117 -14.94 13.15 -7.96
CA MET A 117 -15.33 13.52 -6.60
C MET A 117 -15.04 15.00 -6.29
N ILE A 118 -13.90 15.54 -6.72
CA ILE A 118 -13.60 16.98 -6.57
C ILE A 118 -14.61 17.83 -7.35
N LEU A 119 -15.02 17.38 -8.53
CA LEU A 119 -16.06 18.03 -9.35
C LEU A 119 -17.49 17.83 -8.82
N GLY A 120 -17.69 17.02 -7.77
CA GLY A 120 -18.99 16.86 -7.08
C GLY A 120 -20.00 15.95 -7.78
N ILE A 121 -19.59 15.17 -8.77
CA ILE A 121 -20.51 14.35 -9.61
C ILE A 121 -21.09 13.14 -8.84
N MET A 122 -20.44 12.70 -7.75
CA MET A 122 -20.85 11.56 -6.92
C MET A 122 -21.44 11.96 -5.54
N THR A 123 -21.65 13.24 -5.26
CA THR A 123 -22.31 13.71 -4.02
C THR A 123 -23.78 14.02 -4.31
N GLU A 124 -24.68 13.64 -3.38
CA GLU A 124 -26.10 13.97 -3.44
C GLU A 124 -26.31 15.45 -3.83
N PRO A 125 -27.27 15.77 -4.73
CA PRO A 125 -27.55 17.15 -5.12
C PRO A 125 -28.17 17.90 -3.93
N ASN A 126 -27.31 18.50 -3.10
CA ASN A 126 -27.74 19.41 -2.04
C ASN A 126 -27.75 20.84 -2.62
N PRO A 127 -28.91 21.52 -2.69
CA PRO A 127 -29.04 22.86 -3.27
C PRO A 127 -28.26 23.97 -2.53
N SER A 128 -27.61 23.66 -1.40
CA SER A 128 -26.80 24.59 -0.61
C SER A 128 -25.29 24.31 -0.65
N ARG A 129 -24.81 23.31 -1.41
CA ARG A 129 -23.38 22.95 -1.50
C ARG A 129 -22.95 22.69 -2.95
N ILE A 130 -22.32 23.68 -3.56
CA ILE A 130 -21.67 23.55 -4.87
C ILE A 130 -20.27 22.94 -4.62
N ALA A 131 -20.06 21.71 -5.10
CA ALA A 131 -18.77 21.00 -5.12
C ALA A 131 -17.97 21.01 -3.78
N PRO A 132 -18.25 20.07 -2.86
CA PRO A 132 -17.58 19.98 -1.56
C PRO A 132 -16.04 19.95 -1.65
N GLY A 133 -15.48 19.32 -2.69
CA GLY A 133 -14.03 19.16 -2.85
C GLY A 133 -13.28 20.44 -3.20
N LEU A 134 -13.87 21.32 -4.02
CA LEU A 134 -13.22 22.58 -4.42
C LEU A 134 -13.24 23.62 -3.30
N GLN A 135 -14.30 23.61 -2.48
CA GLN A 135 -14.42 24.50 -1.31
C GLN A 135 -13.36 24.20 -0.24
N VAL A 136 -13.10 22.91 0.04
CA VAL A 136 -12.06 22.48 1.00
C VAL A 136 -10.66 22.90 0.56
N MET A 137 -10.39 22.95 -0.74
CA MET A 137 -9.08 23.38 -1.26
C MET A 137 -8.93 24.90 -1.31
N MET A 138 -10.01 25.66 -1.55
CA MET A 138 -10.00 27.12 -1.61
C MET A 138 -10.10 27.80 -0.24
N GLN A 139 -10.68 27.14 0.76
CA GLN A 139 -10.82 27.71 2.11
C GLN A 139 -9.55 27.58 2.96
N GLY A 140 -8.57 26.74 2.57
CA GLY A 140 -7.37 26.49 3.37
C GLY A 140 -7.65 25.83 4.73
N GLU A 141 -8.92 25.54 5.03
CA GLU A 141 -9.34 24.80 6.20
C GLU A 141 -9.15 23.30 5.90
N GLY A 142 -8.12 22.70 6.49
CA GLY A 142 -8.06 21.23 6.60
C GLY A 142 -9.38 20.70 7.15
N PRO A 143 -9.76 19.45 6.84
CA PRO A 143 -11.11 18.92 7.03
C PRO A 143 -11.65 19.35 8.38
N SER A 144 -12.62 20.27 8.35
CA SER A 144 -13.07 20.98 9.54
C SER A 144 -13.50 19.97 10.60
N SER A 145 -13.25 20.29 11.86
CA SER A 145 -13.50 19.42 13.02
C SER A 145 -14.95 18.92 13.17
N ALA A 146 -15.86 19.36 12.30
CA ALA A 146 -17.20 18.85 12.14
C ALA A 146 -17.28 17.56 11.29
N ALA A 147 -16.36 17.32 10.36
CA ALA A 147 -16.32 16.13 9.50
C ALA A 147 -15.84 14.87 10.22
N TRP A 148 -15.04 15.03 11.29
CA TRP A 148 -14.55 13.96 12.16
C TRP A 148 -15.38 13.75 13.42
N ARG A 149 -16.52 14.46 13.59
CA ARG A 149 -17.42 14.17 14.70
C ARG A 149 -17.98 12.77 14.46
N PRO A 150 -17.67 11.79 15.33
CA PRO A 150 -18.33 10.52 15.24
C PRO A 150 -19.83 10.81 15.40
N SER A 151 -20.66 10.30 14.48
CA SER A 151 -22.08 10.19 14.76
C SER A 151 -22.23 9.54 16.14
N SER A 152 -23.21 9.96 16.91
CA SER A 152 -23.41 9.73 18.35
C SER A 152 -23.50 8.26 18.84
N ALA A 153 -22.90 7.32 18.13
CA ALA A 153 -22.78 5.90 18.43
C ALA A 153 -21.49 5.52 19.18
N TRP A 154 -20.61 6.46 19.55
CA TRP A 154 -19.37 6.14 20.26
C TRP A 154 -19.44 6.49 21.75
N PRO A 155 -19.06 5.58 22.66
CA PRO A 155 -19.28 5.82 24.07
C PRO A 155 -18.33 6.84 24.69
N TRP A 156 -18.88 7.66 25.58
CA TRP A 156 -18.35 8.91 26.12
C TRP A 156 -17.26 8.78 27.22
N TRP A 157 -16.80 7.57 27.54
CA TRP A 157 -15.96 7.32 28.72
C TRP A 157 -14.45 7.51 28.54
N TRP A 158 -13.95 7.87 27.35
CA TRP A 158 -12.52 8.06 27.09
C TRP A 158 -12.06 9.53 27.09
N ALA A 159 -12.97 10.50 27.25
CA ALA A 159 -12.69 11.92 27.02
C ALA A 159 -12.92 12.82 28.25
N SER A 160 -12.48 12.44 29.45
CA SER A 160 -12.33 13.43 30.53
C SER A 160 -11.12 13.18 31.45
N PRO A 161 -10.07 14.00 31.36
CA PRO A 161 -9.29 14.37 32.53
C PRO A 161 -9.88 15.66 33.13
N SER A 162 -10.35 15.52 34.37
CA SER A 162 -10.45 16.58 35.40
C SER A 162 -11.20 17.87 35.07
N ARG A 163 -12.43 17.98 35.59
CA ARG A 163 -12.86 19.18 36.34
C ARG A 163 -13.58 18.74 37.61
N ALA A 164 -12.92 18.97 38.75
CA ALA A 164 -13.53 18.86 40.07
C ALA A 164 -14.52 20.03 40.28
N PRO A 165 -15.57 19.85 41.09
CA PRO A 165 -16.59 20.87 41.32
C PRO A 165 -16.16 21.83 42.45
N SER A 166 -16.46 23.11 42.27
CA SER A 166 -16.65 24.10 43.35
C SER A 166 -17.96 24.83 43.08
#